data_AF-A0A7I7LC22-F1
#
_entry.id   AF-A0A7I7LC22-F1
#
_cell.length_a   1.000
_cell.length_b   1.000
_cell.length_c   1.000
_cell.angle_alpha   90.00
_cell.angle_beta   90.00
_cell.angle_gamma   90.00
#
_symmetry.space_group_name_H-M   'P 1'
#
loop_
_entity.id
_entity.type
_entity.pdbx_description
1 polymer ?
#
loop_
_entity_poly.entity_id
_entity_poly.type
_entity_poly.pdbx_seq_one_letter_code
_entity_poly.pdbx_strand_id
1 'polypeptide(L)'
;MANVDWVIVGAGPSLTDITAAVQAATGSELVDGVLRIADDERASLRVYPGPAIDGGGHVVRIRYAGGPYQLQHDLARTVYDALVEGTDWDLVLDSDELEDIVATRIRSTPR
;
A
#
# COMPACT_ATOMS: atom_id res chain seq x y z
N MET A 1 6.56 6.48 -18.52
CA MET A 1 6.58 5.41 -17.49
C MET A 1 5.16 5.17 -17.00
N ALA A 2 4.88 4.02 -16.39
CA ALA A 2 3.60 3.82 -15.73
C ALA A 2 3.74 4.31 -14.30
N ASN A 3 3.02 5.37 -13.93
CA ASN A 3 3.07 5.94 -12.59
C ASN A 3 2.52 4.92 -11.58
N VAL A 4 3.15 4.83 -10.42
CA VAL A 4 2.84 3.85 -9.37
C VAL A 4 3.11 4.50 -8.01
N ASP A 5 2.22 4.24 -7.06
CA ASP A 5 2.43 4.60 -5.65
C ASP A 5 2.58 3.33 -4.82
N TRP A 6 3.30 3.45 -3.71
CA TRP A 6 3.61 2.32 -2.84
C TRP A 6 3.29 2.65 -1.40
N VAL A 7 2.65 1.70 -0.71
CA VAL A 7 2.66 1.65 0.75
C VAL A 7 3.61 0.54 1.17
N ILE A 8 4.71 0.94 1.79
CA ILE A 8 5.73 0.03 2.30
C ILE A 8 5.36 -0.32 3.74
N VAL A 9 5.31 -1.61 4.03
CA VAL A 9 5.03 -2.16 5.36
C VAL A 9 6.31 -2.75 5.90
N GLY A 10 6.73 -2.33 7.09
CA GLY A 10 7.93 -2.84 7.76
C GLY A 10 7.80 -4.31 8.16
N ALA A 11 8.85 -4.82 8.80
CA ALA A 11 8.90 -6.21 9.26
C ALA A 11 7.82 -6.53 10.31
N GLY A 12 7.35 -7.77 10.32
CA GLY A 12 6.40 -8.25 11.34
C GLY A 12 5.12 -8.86 10.77
N PRO A 13 4.26 -8.07 10.10
CA PRO A 13 3.00 -8.61 9.57
C PRO A 13 3.23 -9.56 8.40
N SER A 14 2.40 -10.60 8.33
CA SER A 14 2.45 -11.56 7.23
C SER A 14 1.81 -10.98 5.95
N LEU A 15 2.18 -11.53 4.79
CA LEU A 15 1.55 -11.20 3.52
C LEU A 15 0.02 -11.32 3.58
N THR A 16 -0.49 -12.34 4.27
CA THR A 16 -1.93 -12.59 4.44
C THR A 16 -2.60 -11.51 5.28
N ASP A 17 -1.99 -11.10 6.39
CA ASP A 17 -2.55 -10.05 7.27
C ASP A 17 -2.62 -8.72 6.52
N ILE A 18 -1.57 -8.37 5.78
CA ILE A 18 -1.53 -7.14 4.98
C ILE A 18 -2.58 -7.19 3.88
N THR A 19 -2.70 -8.32 3.18
CA THR A 19 -3.70 -8.48 2.11
C THR A 19 -5.11 -8.30 2.68
N ALA A 20 -5.43 -8.93 3.81
CA ALA A 20 -6.72 -8.80 4.46
C ALA A 20 -7.01 -7.37 4.91
N ALA A 21 -6.02 -6.67 5.48
CA ALA A 21 -6.17 -5.29 5.91
C ALA A 21 -6.38 -4.33 4.72
N VAL A 22 -5.65 -4.52 3.62
CA VAL A 22 -5.84 -3.73 2.39
C VAL A 22 -7.20 -4.00 1.77
N GLN A 23 -7.67 -5.26 1.76
CA GLN A 23 -9.02 -5.60 1.33
C GLN A 23 -10.10 -4.90 2.14
N ALA A 24 -9.98 -4.92 3.48
CA ALA A 24 -10.91 -4.24 4.35
C ALA A 24 -10.90 -2.71 4.12
N ALA A 25 -9.72 -2.12 3.91
CA ALA A 25 -9.57 -0.68 3.66
C ALA A 25 -10.18 -0.21 2.33
N THR A 26 -10.12 -1.06 1.30
CA THR A 26 -10.49 -0.67 -0.09
C THR A 26 -11.78 -1.32 -0.58
N GLY A 27 -12.36 -2.23 0.17
CA GLY A 27 -13.46 -3.07 -0.29
C GLY A 27 -13.08 -3.96 -1.48
N SER A 28 -11.79 -4.27 -1.64
CA SER A 28 -11.30 -5.01 -2.82
C SER A 28 -11.39 -6.52 -2.67
N GLU A 29 -11.48 -7.18 -3.83
CA GLU A 29 -11.49 -8.63 -3.96
C GLU A 29 -10.16 -9.14 -4.52
N LEU A 30 -9.65 -10.24 -3.98
CA LEU A 30 -8.44 -10.88 -4.47
C LEU A 30 -8.76 -11.78 -5.67
N VAL A 31 -8.29 -11.38 -6.85
CA VAL A 31 -8.44 -12.11 -8.11
C VAL A 31 -7.06 -12.32 -8.71
N ASP A 32 -6.64 -13.58 -8.87
CA ASP A 32 -5.33 -13.95 -9.45
C ASP A 32 -4.12 -13.27 -8.78
N GLY A 33 -4.17 -13.07 -7.46
CA GLY A 33 -3.10 -12.41 -6.71
C GLY A 33 -3.06 -10.89 -6.85
N VAL A 34 -4.12 -10.28 -7.39
CA VAL A 34 -4.32 -8.84 -7.51
C VAL A 34 -5.60 -8.45 -6.80
N LEU A 35 -5.54 -7.39 -6.01
CA LEU A 35 -6.70 -6.79 -5.37
C LEU A 35 -7.39 -5.84 -6.35
N ARG A 36 -8.66 -6.13 -6.65
CA ARG A 36 -9.52 -5.37 -7.57
C ARG A 36 -10.61 -4.65 -6.78
N ILE A 37 -10.76 -3.34 -7.00
CA ILE A 37 -11.83 -2.57 -6.39
C ILE A 37 -13.09 -2.76 -7.23
N ALA A 38 -14.18 -3.23 -6.62
CA ALA A 38 -15.39 -3.66 -7.32
C ALA A 38 -15.99 -2.57 -8.24
N ASP A 39 -15.98 -1.33 -7.78
CA ASP A 39 -16.54 -0.18 -8.52
C ASP A 39 -15.49 0.59 -9.34
N ASP A 40 -14.24 0.09 -9.42
CA ASP A 40 -13.15 0.76 -10.13
C ASP A 40 -12.20 -0.23 -10.82
N GLU A 41 -12.53 -0.58 -12.06
CA GLU A 41 -11.72 -1.49 -12.90
C GLU A 41 -10.33 -0.93 -13.26
N ARG A 42 -10.13 0.38 -13.09
CA ARG A 42 -8.85 1.05 -13.39
C ARG A 42 -7.89 0.93 -12.22
N ALA A 43 -8.41 0.80 -11.00
CA ALA A 43 -7.62 0.59 -9.80
C ALA A 43 -7.20 -0.87 -9.64
N SER A 44 -5.93 -1.08 -9.32
CA SER A 44 -5.43 -2.40 -8.95
C SER A 44 -4.36 -2.26 -7.87
N LEU A 45 -4.42 -3.14 -6.87
CA LEU A 45 -3.42 -3.21 -5.82
C LEU A 45 -2.75 -4.59 -5.81
N ARG A 46 -1.48 -4.63 -5.46
CA ARG A 46 -0.74 -5.89 -5.32
C ARG A 46 0.12 -5.85 -4.08
N VAL A 47 -0.05 -6.85 -3.22
CA VAL A 47 0.79 -7.05 -2.05
C VAL A 47 1.85 -8.10 -2.37
N TYR A 48 3.11 -7.82 -2.06
CA TYR A 48 4.21 -8.76 -2.26
C TYR A 48 5.35 -8.49 -1.26
N PRO A 49 6.22 -9.49 -0.99
CA PRO A 49 7.40 -9.28 -0.15
C PRO A 49 8.30 -8.21 -0.75
N GLY A 50 8.80 -7.30 0.08
CA GLY A 50 9.80 -6.30 -0.30
C GLY A 50 11.20 -6.79 0.07
N PRO A 51 11.93 -7.48 -0.84
CA PRO A 51 13.20 -8.13 -0.50
C PRO A 51 14.30 -7.14 -0.10
N ALA A 52 14.15 -5.86 -0.43
CA ALA A 52 15.08 -4.79 -0.08
C ALA A 52 14.74 -4.10 1.26
N ILE A 53 13.66 -4.51 1.95
CA ILE A 53 13.28 -3.96 3.25
C ILE A 53 13.93 -4.79 4.34
N ASP A 54 14.82 -4.15 5.10
CA ASP A 54 15.53 -4.79 6.22
C ASP A 54 14.53 -5.46 7.19
N GLY A 55 14.81 -6.72 7.52
CA GLY A 55 13.97 -7.51 8.45
C GLY A 55 12.75 -8.20 7.81
N GLY A 56 12.53 -8.08 6.50
CA GLY A 56 11.49 -8.83 5.79
C GLY A 56 10.13 -8.13 5.73
N GLY A 57 10.12 -6.89 5.22
CA GLY A 57 8.89 -6.13 4.97
C GLY A 57 8.15 -6.52 3.71
N HIS A 58 7.05 -5.82 3.45
CA HIS A 58 6.17 -6.03 2.30
C HIS A 58 5.86 -4.70 1.60
N VAL A 59 5.42 -4.78 0.36
CA VAL A 59 5.02 -3.62 -0.44
C VAL A 59 3.60 -3.84 -0.94
N VAL A 60 2.77 -2.83 -0.73
CA VAL A 60 1.48 -2.67 -1.40
C VAL A 60 1.70 -1.71 -2.56
N ARG A 61 1.72 -2.25 -3.77
CA ARG A 61 1.80 -1.46 -5.00
C ARG A 61 0.41 -1.06 -5.45
N ILE A 62 0.24 0.20 -5.81
CA ILE A 62 -1.04 0.80 -6.16
C ILE A 62 -0.92 1.40 -7.55
N ARG A 63 -1.83 0.99 -8.45
CA ARG A 63 -1.82 1.42 -9.85
C ARG A 63 -3.21 1.85 -10.26
N TYR A 64 -3.28 2.99 -10.93
CA TYR A 64 -4.51 3.50 -11.54
C TYR A 64 -4.34 3.62 -13.07
N ALA A 65 -5.13 2.87 -13.84
CA ALA A 65 -4.99 2.82 -15.30
C ALA A 65 -5.76 3.96 -15.99
N GLY A 66 -5.04 4.84 -16.71
CA GLY A 66 -5.65 5.84 -17.60
C GLY A 66 -6.45 6.93 -16.88
N GLY A 67 -6.25 7.11 -15.57
CA GLY A 67 -6.82 8.19 -14.78
C GLY A 67 -5.79 9.26 -14.43
N PRO A 68 -6.22 10.41 -13.90
CA PRO A 68 -5.31 11.42 -13.36
C PRO A 68 -4.52 10.85 -12.18
N TYR A 69 -3.26 11.25 -12.08
CA TYR A 69 -2.33 10.83 -11.03
C TYR A 69 -2.89 11.07 -9.61
N GLN A 70 -3.66 12.13 -9.43
CA GLN A 70 -4.34 12.45 -8.16
C GLN A 70 -5.18 11.28 -7.61
N LEU A 71 -5.89 10.53 -8.47
CA LEU A 71 -6.72 9.41 -8.02
C LEU A 71 -5.89 8.23 -7.53
N GLN A 72 -4.72 8.00 -8.14
CA GLN A 72 -3.78 7.00 -7.66
C GLN A 72 -3.27 7.38 -6.26
N HIS A 73 -2.90 8.65 -6.12
CA HIS A 73 -2.38 9.19 -4.87
C HIS A 73 -3.42 9.17 -3.74
N ASP A 74 -4.66 9.56 -4.04
CA ASP A 74 -5.76 9.55 -3.08
C ASP A 74 -6.09 8.11 -2.62
N LEU A 75 -6.03 7.14 -3.54
CA LEU A 75 -6.19 5.72 -3.20
C LEU A 75 -5.02 5.23 -2.33
N ALA A 76 -3.78 5.59 -2.68
CA ALA A 76 -2.61 5.22 -1.91
C ALA A 76 -2.63 5.80 -0.50
N ARG A 77 -3.07 7.05 -0.37
CA ARG A 77 -3.29 7.71 0.91
C ARG A 77 -4.39 7.03 1.71
N THR A 78 -5.50 6.66 1.08
CA THR A 78 -6.61 5.94 1.74
C THR A 78 -6.14 4.60 2.32
N VAL A 79 -5.36 3.83 1.55
CA VAL A 79 -4.76 2.58 2.04
C VAL A 79 -3.82 2.84 3.21
N TYR A 80 -2.92 3.82 3.08
CA TYR A 80 -1.98 4.17 4.14
C TYR A 80 -2.71 4.58 5.43
N ASP A 81 -3.65 5.52 5.34
CA ASP A 81 -4.39 6.05 6.48
C ASP A 81 -5.20 4.93 7.17
N ALA A 82 -5.86 4.07 6.41
CA ALA A 82 -6.61 2.93 6.95
C ALA A 82 -5.70 1.92 7.68
N LEU A 83 -4.50 1.65 7.15
CA LEU A 83 -3.52 0.80 7.81
C LEU A 83 -2.95 1.47 9.07
N VAL A 84 -2.76 2.79 9.05
CA VAL A 84 -2.36 3.56 10.24
C VAL A 84 -3.43 3.47 11.32
N GLU A 85 -4.70 3.65 10.98
CA GLU A 85 -5.78 3.60 11.95
C GLU A 85 -6.06 2.18 12.46
N GLY A 86 -5.92 1.18 11.60
CA GLY A 86 -6.26 -0.22 11.90
C GLY A 86 -5.12 -1.07 12.48
N THR A 87 -3.88 -0.58 12.46
CA THR A 87 -2.70 -1.38 12.83
C THR A 87 -1.64 -0.57 13.58
N ASP A 88 -0.70 -1.28 14.20
CA ASP A 88 0.51 -0.70 14.82
C ASP A 88 1.78 -0.99 14.01
N TRP A 89 1.64 -1.16 12.69
CA TRP A 89 2.76 -1.47 11.81
C TRP A 89 3.59 -0.25 11.46
N ASP A 90 4.86 -0.50 11.13
CA ASP A 90 5.71 0.50 10.49
C ASP A 90 5.27 0.67 9.03
N LEU A 91 4.96 1.89 8.64
CA LEU A 91 4.37 2.20 7.34
C LEU A 91 5.09 3.39 6.69
N VAL A 92 5.29 3.33 5.38
CA VAL A 92 5.77 4.45 4.56
C VAL A 92 4.89 4.55 3.32
N LEU A 93 4.43 5.76 3.00
CA LEU A 93 3.81 6.08 1.72
C LEU A 93 4.87 6.72 0.82
N ASP A 94 5.12 6.08 -0.32
CA ASP A 94 6.13 6.47 -1.30
C ASP A 94 5.47 6.62 -2.69
N SER A 95 5.98 7.52 -3.51
CA SER A 95 5.43 7.79 -4.85
C SER A 95 6.51 8.12 -5.87
N ASP A 96 6.42 7.46 -7.04
CA ASP A 96 7.35 7.64 -8.17
C ASP A 96 7.27 9.06 -8.78
N GLU A 97 6.11 9.71 -8.71
CA GLU A 97 5.87 11.02 -9.34
C GLU A 97 6.29 12.20 -8.45
N LEU A 98 6.30 12.01 -7.13
CA LEU A 98 6.70 13.06 -6.19
C LEU A 98 8.20 13.03 -5.89
N GLU A 99 8.95 12.08 -6.46
CA GLU A 99 10.38 11.84 -6.19
C GLU A 99 10.72 11.82 -4.69
N ASP A 100 9.79 11.42 -3.81
CA ASP A 100 9.99 11.51 -2.35
C ASP A 100 9.03 10.65 -1.52
N ILE A 101 9.47 10.33 -0.30
CA ILE A 101 8.63 9.76 0.76
C ILE A 101 7.53 10.78 1.11
N VAL A 102 6.28 10.41 0.86
CA VAL A 102 5.12 11.29 1.07
C VAL A 102 4.67 11.27 2.52
N ALA A 103 4.73 10.13 3.19
CA ALA A 103 4.39 10.00 4.61
C ALA A 103 5.13 8.83 5.26
N THR A 104 5.36 8.91 6.57
CA THR A 104 5.96 7.82 7.33
C THR A 104 5.36 7.71 8.73
N ARG A 105 5.16 6.47 9.17
CA ARG A 105 4.91 6.07 10.54
C ARG A 105 5.94 5.01 10.91
N ILE A 106 6.92 5.40 11.71
CA ILE A 106 7.86 4.46 12.32
C ILE A 106 7.47 4.32 13.79
N ARG A 107 7.34 3.10 14.27
CA ARG A 107 7.20 2.78 15.68
C ARG A 107 8.48 3.23 16.36
N SER A 108 8.42 4.37 17.03
CA SER A 108 9.43 4.75 18.02
C SER A 108 9.40 3.71 19.12
N THR A 109 10.23 2.66 19.05
CA THR A 109 10.44 1.78 20.20
C THR A 109 10.91 2.66 21.36
N PRO A 110 10.19 2.73 22.49
CA PRO A 110 10.79 3.27 23.69
C PRO A 110 11.96 2.36 24.04
N ARG A 111 13.16 2.96 24.14
CA ARG A 111 14.33 2.30 24.71
C ARG A 111 14.08 1.86 26.14
#